data_AF-A0A3B4WX63-F1
#
_entry.id   AF-A0A3B4WX63-F1
#
_cell.length_a   1.000
_cell.length_b   1.000
_cell.length_c   1.000
_cell.angle_alpha   90.00
_cell.angle_beta   90.00
_cell.angle_gamma   90.00
#
_symmetry.space_group_name_H-M   'P 1'
#
loop_
_entity.id
_entity.type
_entity.pdbx_description
1 polymer ?
#
loop_
_entity_poly.entity_id
_entity_poly.type
_entity_poly.pdbx_seq_one_letter_code
_entity_poly.pdbx_strand_id
1 'polypeptide(L)'
;SDGSNIDASRETWDRHRHVREVPTDAFGDINFGGLGQKTGKYVRVSTDTSPEVLYHLLTEQWKLSSPNLLISVTGGAKNFYLKAGLKNMFHRGLIKVAQTTGAWIITGGTHTGVMKHVGQAVRDYALSSSSMQGQIVAIGVATWGVIHNRDTLVNSEVR
;
A
#
# COMPACT_ATOMS: atom_id res chain seq x y z
N SER A 1 -11.36 -4.84 -60.19
CA SER A 1 -9.97 -5.23 -59.91
C SER A 1 -9.26 -3.97 -59.48
N ASP A 2 -8.74 -3.81 -58.27
CA ASP A 2 -8.44 -4.68 -57.14
C ASP A 2 -8.49 -3.73 -55.93
N GLY A 3 -9.45 -3.97 -55.02
CA GLY A 3 -9.53 -3.26 -53.75
C GLY A 3 -8.91 -4.14 -52.69
N SER A 4 -7.59 -4.21 -52.67
CA SER A 4 -6.83 -4.86 -51.60
C SER A 4 -7.00 -4.04 -50.33
N ASN A 5 -8.00 -4.43 -49.55
CA ASN A 5 -8.29 -3.93 -48.22
C ASN A 5 -7.16 -4.37 -47.29
N ILE A 6 -6.15 -3.52 -47.14
CA ILE A 6 -5.10 -3.66 -46.12
C ILE A 6 -5.71 -3.23 -44.79
N ASP A 7 -6.55 -4.07 -44.20
CA ASP A 7 -6.85 -4.00 -42.77
C ASP A 7 -6.54 -5.36 -42.15
N ALA A 8 -5.23 -5.67 -42.12
CA ALA A 8 -4.72 -6.81 -41.39
C ALA A 8 -4.92 -6.57 -39.89
N SER A 9 -6.02 -7.10 -39.38
CA SER A 9 -6.20 -7.61 -38.01
C SER A 9 -5.55 -6.77 -36.90
N ARG A 10 -6.18 -5.66 -36.50
CA ARG A 10 -5.97 -5.13 -35.15
C ARG A 10 -6.60 -6.09 -34.14
N GLU A 11 -5.80 -7.04 -33.64
CA GLU A 11 -6.21 -7.93 -32.55
C GLU A 11 -6.61 -7.10 -31.33
N THR A 12 -7.79 -7.38 -30.77
CA THR A 12 -8.27 -6.71 -29.55
C THR A 12 -7.35 -7.08 -28.39
N TRP A 13 -6.89 -6.07 -27.64
CA TRP A 13 -6.05 -6.32 -26.47
C TRP A 13 -6.75 -7.22 -25.46
N ASP A 14 -6.00 -8.20 -24.97
CA ASP A 14 -6.43 -9.22 -24.02
C ASP A 14 -5.30 -9.46 -23.01
N ARG A 15 -5.64 -9.46 -21.72
CA ARG A 15 -4.65 -9.57 -20.64
C ARG A 15 -3.90 -10.90 -20.64
N HIS A 16 -4.51 -11.98 -21.10
CA HIS A 16 -3.92 -13.32 -21.07
C HIS A 16 -2.97 -13.55 -22.24
N ARG A 17 -3.13 -12.80 -23.33
CA ARG A 17 -2.27 -12.88 -24.52
C ARG A 17 -1.17 -11.81 -24.55
N HIS A 18 -1.45 -10.62 -24.01
CA HIS A 18 -0.62 -9.43 -24.23
C HIS A 18 0.11 -8.94 -22.97
N VAL A 19 0.00 -9.65 -21.84
CA VAL A 19 0.77 -9.36 -20.63
C VAL A 19 1.73 -10.51 -20.36
N ARG A 20 2.98 -10.18 -20.05
CA ARG A 20 4.01 -11.14 -19.64
C ARG A 20 4.55 -10.72 -18.29
N GLU A 21 4.69 -11.67 -17.37
CA GLU A 21 5.36 -11.44 -16.10
C GLU A 21 6.88 -11.41 -16.26
N VAL A 22 7.49 -10.47 -15.56
CA VAL A 22 8.94 -10.30 -15.44
C VAL A 22 9.28 -10.02 -13.98
N PRO A 23 10.53 -10.26 -13.54
CA PRO A 23 10.97 -9.87 -12.20
C PRO A 23 10.68 -8.40 -11.90
N THR A 24 10.35 -8.10 -10.63
CA THR A 24 10.08 -6.71 -10.23
C THR A 24 11.38 -5.92 -10.11
N ASP A 25 11.34 -4.69 -10.61
CA ASP A 25 12.40 -3.68 -10.58
C ASP A 25 12.09 -2.58 -9.53
N ALA A 26 10.97 -2.67 -8.82
CA ALA A 26 10.47 -1.63 -7.92
C ALA A 26 10.26 -2.18 -6.50
N PHE A 27 11.31 -2.07 -5.68
CA PHE A 27 11.30 -2.46 -4.28
C PHE A 27 12.40 -1.71 -3.51
N GLY A 28 12.22 -1.57 -2.19
CA GLY A 28 13.23 -0.98 -1.33
C GLY A 28 12.64 -0.24 -0.14
N ASP A 29 13.39 0.73 0.36
CA ASP A 29 12.97 1.62 1.42
C ASP A 29 12.62 3.00 0.84
N ILE A 30 11.52 3.60 1.32
CA ILE A 30 11.07 4.93 0.95
C ILE A 30 11.20 5.87 2.14
N ASN A 31 11.80 7.03 1.92
CA ASN A 31 11.88 8.11 2.90
C ASN A 31 11.05 9.31 2.42
N PHE A 32 10.07 9.72 3.23
CA PHE A 32 9.27 10.89 2.95
C PHE A 32 9.88 12.11 3.64
N GLY A 33 10.58 12.94 2.86
CA GLY A 33 11.17 14.18 3.36
C GLY A 33 10.17 15.05 4.13
N GLY A 34 10.60 15.58 5.28
CA GLY A 34 9.80 16.51 6.10
C GLY A 34 8.70 15.88 6.96
N LEU A 35 8.47 14.56 6.92
CA LEU A 35 7.38 13.89 7.66
C LEU A 35 7.86 12.97 8.80
N GLY A 36 9.11 13.10 9.23
CA GLY A 36 9.73 12.34 10.32
C GLY A 36 10.84 11.41 9.84
N GLN A 37 11.58 10.80 10.77
CA GLN A 37 12.75 9.95 10.51
C GLN A 37 12.41 8.48 10.15
N LYS A 38 11.15 8.17 9.78
CA LYS A 38 10.72 6.78 9.57
C LYS A 38 10.72 6.43 8.08
N THR A 39 11.59 5.49 7.72
CA THR A 39 11.60 4.82 6.42
C THR A 39 10.49 3.77 6.35
N GLY A 40 9.69 3.79 5.28
CA GLY A 40 8.75 2.72 4.96
C GLY A 40 9.40 1.71 4.02
N LYS A 41 8.96 0.44 4.05
CA LYS A 41 9.34 -0.56 3.04
C LYS A 41 8.30 -0.60 1.94
N TYR A 42 8.70 -0.82 0.70
CA TYR A 42 7.79 -1.01 -0.42
C TYR A 42 8.27 -2.10 -1.37
N VAL A 43 7.32 -2.74 -2.04
CA VAL A 43 7.55 -3.68 -3.15
C VAL A 43 6.38 -3.57 -4.12
N ARG A 44 6.66 -3.62 -5.42
CA ARG A 44 5.67 -3.84 -6.48
C ARG A 44 5.58 -5.33 -6.77
N VAL A 45 4.36 -5.87 -6.76
CA VAL A 45 4.09 -7.29 -7.00
C VAL A 45 3.07 -7.44 -8.13
N SER A 46 3.07 -8.60 -8.80
CA SER A 46 2.05 -8.95 -9.80
C SER A 46 0.70 -9.18 -9.12
N THR A 47 -0.39 -8.89 -9.83
CA THR A 47 -1.76 -9.23 -9.40
C THR A 47 -1.93 -10.72 -9.12
N ASP A 48 -1.13 -11.57 -9.77
CA ASP A 48 -1.24 -13.03 -9.68
C ASP A 48 -0.24 -13.62 -8.65
N THR A 49 0.47 -12.78 -7.89
CA THR A 49 1.39 -13.21 -6.82
C THR A 49 0.63 -13.93 -5.70
N SER A 50 1.06 -15.14 -5.33
CA SER A 50 0.42 -15.92 -4.26
C SER A 50 0.46 -15.18 -2.90
N PRO A 51 -0.64 -15.20 -2.12
CA PRO A 51 -0.66 -14.67 -0.76
C PRO A 51 0.39 -15.29 0.17
N GLU A 52 0.76 -16.56 0.02
CA GLU A 52 1.84 -17.19 0.80
C GLU A 52 3.17 -16.45 0.63
N VAL A 53 3.50 -16.06 -0.61
CA VAL A 53 4.74 -15.33 -0.92
C VAL A 53 4.72 -13.95 -0.25
N LEU A 54 3.58 -13.28 -0.27
CA LEU A 54 3.41 -11.98 0.39
C LEU A 54 3.52 -12.11 1.91
N TYR A 55 2.94 -13.16 2.49
CA TYR A 55 3.05 -13.42 3.93
C TYR A 55 4.50 -13.67 4.33
N HIS A 56 5.22 -14.54 3.60
CA HIS A 56 6.64 -14.78 3.82
C HIS A 56 7.50 -13.52 3.66
N LEU A 57 7.19 -12.67 2.68
CA LEU A 57 7.86 -11.37 2.55
C LEU A 57 7.69 -10.53 3.82
N LEU A 58 6.46 -10.40 4.31
CA LEU A 58 6.12 -9.58 5.47
C LEU A 58 6.77 -10.10 6.76
N THR A 59 6.74 -11.41 7.00
CA THR A 59 7.26 -12.01 8.25
C THR A 59 8.75 -12.29 8.18
N GLU A 60 9.24 -12.89 7.09
CA GLU A 60 10.62 -13.36 7.01
C GLU A 60 11.59 -12.30 6.51
N GLN A 61 11.19 -11.47 5.54
CA GLN A 61 12.09 -10.46 4.98
C GLN A 61 11.97 -9.13 5.71
N TRP A 62 10.73 -8.70 5.99
CA TRP A 62 10.47 -7.43 6.67
C TRP A 62 10.40 -7.57 8.19
N LYS A 63 10.52 -8.79 8.73
CA LYS A 63 10.58 -9.09 10.16
C LYS A 63 9.38 -8.56 10.94
N LEU A 64 8.21 -8.52 10.31
CA LEU A 64 6.96 -8.19 10.99
C LEU A 64 6.50 -9.42 11.79
N SER A 65 6.24 -9.22 13.07
CA SER A 65 5.60 -10.26 13.89
C SER A 65 4.25 -10.64 13.30
N SER A 66 3.95 -11.94 13.27
CA SER A 66 2.64 -12.45 12.86
C SER A 66 1.52 -11.76 13.66
N PRO A 67 0.45 -11.31 12.99
CA PRO A 67 -0.64 -10.61 13.66
C PRO A 67 -1.53 -11.59 14.41
N ASN A 68 -2.03 -11.19 15.58
CA ASN A 68 -3.13 -11.92 16.25
C ASN A 68 -4.51 -11.54 15.69
N LEU A 69 -4.57 -10.47 14.89
CA LEU A 69 -5.80 -9.95 14.28
C LEU A 69 -5.45 -9.13 13.02
N LEU A 70 -6.29 -9.23 11.98
CA LEU A 70 -6.24 -8.36 10.82
C LEU A 70 -7.39 -7.35 10.86
N ILE A 71 -7.07 -6.06 10.72
CA ILE A 71 -8.05 -4.98 10.63
C ILE A 71 -7.99 -4.40 9.22
N SER A 72 -8.98 -4.73 8.39
CA SER A 72 -9.11 -4.12 7.06
C SER A 72 -9.94 -2.83 7.15
N VAL A 73 -9.35 -1.71 6.77
CA VAL A 73 -10.02 -0.41 6.70
C VAL A 73 -10.15 0.03 5.25
N THR A 74 -11.37 0.02 4.75
CA THR A 74 -11.74 0.41 3.38
C THR A 74 -12.73 1.57 3.41
N GLY A 75 -12.93 2.24 2.28
CA GLY A 75 -13.92 3.30 2.15
C GLY A 75 -13.69 4.17 0.93
N GLY A 76 -14.47 5.24 0.83
CA GLY A 76 -14.41 6.16 -0.31
C GLY A 76 -13.06 6.88 -0.40
N ALA A 77 -12.57 7.04 -1.63
CA ALA A 77 -11.34 7.78 -1.94
C ALA A 77 -11.57 9.30 -2.07
N LYS A 78 -12.82 9.77 -2.03
CA LYS A 78 -13.12 11.22 -2.03
C LYS A 78 -12.80 11.80 -0.66
N ASN A 79 -12.02 12.88 -0.63
CA ASN A 79 -11.71 13.59 0.62
C ASN A 79 -12.98 14.14 1.27
N PHE A 80 -13.02 14.03 2.60
CA PHE A 80 -14.14 14.54 3.41
C PHE A 80 -13.62 15.05 4.75
N TYR A 81 -14.40 15.94 5.36
CA TYR A 81 -14.14 16.48 6.67
C TYR A 81 -14.81 15.65 7.76
N LEU A 82 -14.06 15.30 8.80
CA LEU A 82 -14.58 14.73 10.03
C LEU A 82 -14.60 15.81 11.11
N LYS A 83 -15.73 15.95 11.82
CA LYS A 83 -15.80 16.76 13.04
C LYS A 83 -14.76 16.25 14.04
N ALA A 84 -14.10 17.16 14.75
CA ALA A 84 -12.97 16.85 15.64
C ALA A 84 -13.27 15.73 16.65
N GLY A 85 -14.45 15.71 17.27
CA GLY A 85 -14.86 14.65 18.19
C GLY A 85 -14.87 13.26 17.53
N LEU A 86 -15.50 13.14 16.36
CA LEU A 86 -15.57 11.87 15.62
C LEU A 86 -14.20 11.41 15.13
N LYS A 87 -13.39 12.36 14.62
CA LYS A 87 -12.01 12.09 14.23
C LYS A 87 -11.20 11.52 15.41
N ASN A 88 -11.30 12.16 16.58
CA ASN A 88 -10.58 11.73 17.78
C ASN A 88 -11.02 10.35 18.27
N MET A 89 -12.32 10.05 18.27
CA MET A 89 -12.83 8.73 18.62
C MET A 89 -12.32 7.66 17.65
N PHE A 90 -12.36 7.94 16.34
CA PHE A 90 -11.87 7.03 15.32
C PHE A 90 -10.37 6.75 15.49
N HIS A 91 -9.55 7.80 15.61
CA HIS A 91 -8.10 7.67 15.78
C HIS A 91 -7.77 6.87 17.04
N ARG A 92 -8.35 7.23 18.19
CA ARG A 92 -8.10 6.55 19.47
C ARG A 92 -8.55 5.10 19.44
N GLY A 93 -9.75 4.82 18.92
CA GLY A 93 -10.29 3.47 18.84
C GLY A 93 -9.42 2.55 17.97
N LEU A 94 -9.07 3.01 16.77
CA LEU A 94 -8.23 2.25 15.84
C LEU A 94 -6.86 1.92 16.45
N ILE A 95 -6.19 2.93 17.00
CA ILE A 95 -4.86 2.76 17.61
C ILE A 95 -4.94 1.87 18.85
N LYS A 96 -5.96 2.05 19.69
CA LYS A 96 -6.12 1.25 20.90
C LYS A 96 -6.29 -0.23 20.59
N VAL A 97 -7.12 -0.59 19.61
CA VAL A 97 -7.32 -1.98 19.21
C VAL A 97 -6.02 -2.55 18.65
N ALA A 98 -5.41 -1.86 17.68
CA ALA A 98 -4.18 -2.33 17.04
C ALA A 98 -3.03 -2.55 18.03
N GLN A 99 -2.84 -1.63 18.97
CA GLN A 99 -1.81 -1.75 20.01
C GLN A 99 -2.10 -2.89 21.00
N THR A 100 -3.36 -3.06 21.39
CA THR A 100 -3.72 -4.03 22.45
C THR A 100 -3.65 -5.45 21.96
N THR A 101 -3.97 -5.70 20.69
CA THR A 101 -3.99 -7.06 20.12
C THR A 101 -2.74 -7.40 19.32
N GLY A 102 -1.90 -6.43 18.97
CA GLY A 102 -0.84 -6.64 17.99
C GLY A 102 -1.40 -6.88 16.58
N ALA A 103 -2.47 -6.15 16.22
CA ALA A 103 -3.12 -6.28 14.93
C ALA A 103 -2.30 -5.62 13.80
N TRP A 104 -2.39 -6.19 12.60
CA TRP A 104 -2.02 -5.46 11.39
C TRP A 104 -3.22 -4.65 10.89
N ILE A 105 -2.98 -3.38 10.57
CA ILE A 105 -3.94 -2.52 9.88
C ILE A 105 -3.66 -2.61 8.38
N ILE A 106 -4.63 -3.07 7.59
CA ILE A 106 -4.54 -3.13 6.13
C ILE A 106 -5.48 -2.08 5.54
N THR A 107 -4.98 -1.25 4.62
CA THR A 107 -5.77 -0.18 3.99
C THR A 107 -5.31 0.11 2.56
N GLY A 108 -6.02 0.96 1.83
CA GLY A 108 -5.74 1.28 0.42
C GLY A 108 -4.45 2.08 0.16
N GLY A 109 -3.73 2.51 1.20
CA GLY A 109 -2.37 3.06 1.09
C GLY A 109 -2.22 4.43 0.40
N THR A 110 -3.31 5.10 0.03
CA THR A 110 -3.29 6.42 -0.64
C THR A 110 -3.60 7.57 0.31
N HIS A 111 -3.14 8.78 -0.03
CA HIS A 111 -3.41 9.99 0.76
C HIS A 111 -4.77 10.63 0.44
N THR A 112 -5.84 9.83 0.39
CA THR A 112 -7.19 10.33 0.09
C THR A 112 -8.27 9.66 0.93
N GLY A 113 -9.39 10.36 1.14
CA GLY A 113 -10.60 9.82 1.76
C GLY A 113 -10.36 9.15 3.11
N VAL A 114 -10.88 7.93 3.27
CA VAL A 114 -10.76 7.17 4.53
C VAL A 114 -9.31 6.82 4.85
N MET A 115 -8.53 6.42 3.84
CA MET A 115 -7.12 6.01 3.98
C MET A 115 -6.27 7.15 4.55
N LYS A 116 -6.57 8.40 4.17
CA LYS A 116 -5.93 9.59 4.74
C LYS A 116 -6.14 9.69 6.26
N HIS A 117 -7.34 9.43 6.76
CA HIS A 117 -7.63 9.49 8.20
C HIS A 117 -6.94 8.34 8.96
N VAL A 118 -6.86 7.14 8.36
CA VAL A 118 -6.07 6.02 8.91
C VAL A 118 -4.60 6.41 9.06
N GLY A 119 -3.99 6.95 8.00
CA GLY A 119 -2.60 7.40 8.02
C GLY A 119 -2.35 8.51 9.05
N GLN A 120 -3.30 9.43 9.23
CA GLN A 120 -3.22 10.44 10.29
C GLN A 120 -3.27 9.82 11.69
N ALA A 121 -4.16 8.86 11.95
CA ALA A 121 -4.23 8.18 13.24
C ALA A 121 -2.90 7.50 13.60
N VAL A 122 -2.31 6.76 12.65
CA VAL A 122 -1.03 6.06 12.84
C VAL A 122 0.11 7.05 13.06
N ARG A 123 0.16 8.14 12.28
CA ARG A 123 1.17 9.19 12.44
C ARG A 123 1.06 9.90 13.79
N ASP A 124 -0.15 10.31 14.17
CA ASP A 124 -0.39 11.06 15.41
C ASP A 124 -0.01 10.21 16.64
N TYR A 125 -0.24 8.89 16.59
CA TYR A 125 0.29 7.94 17.59
C TYR A 125 1.82 7.85 17.55
N ALA A 126 2.42 7.70 16.36
CA ALA A 126 3.87 7.59 16.23
C ALA A 126 4.64 8.83 16.71
N LEU A 127 4.04 10.02 16.63
CA LEU A 127 4.61 11.28 17.13
C LEU A 127 4.41 11.47 18.65
N SER A 128 3.39 10.84 19.23
CA SER A 128 3.09 10.95 20.68
C SER A 128 3.71 9.84 21.51
N SER A 129 4.03 8.69 20.91
CA SER A 129 4.68 7.57 21.59
C SER A 129 6.19 7.77 21.64
N SER A 130 6.74 7.94 22.84
CA SER A 130 8.18 8.05 23.11
C SER A 130 8.90 6.70 23.23
N SER A 131 8.17 5.58 23.21
CA SER A 131 8.70 4.23 23.34
C SER A 131 8.68 3.45 22.03
N MET A 132 9.69 2.60 21.82
CA MET A 132 9.75 1.60 20.74
C MET A 132 8.82 0.41 20.98
N GLN A 133 8.23 0.29 22.19
CA GLN A 133 7.30 -0.77 22.56
C GLN A 133 5.91 -0.48 21.98
N GLY A 134 5.43 -1.35 21.08
CA GLY A 134 4.07 -1.25 20.53
C GLY A 134 3.96 -0.50 19.20
N GLN A 135 4.96 -0.60 18.33
CA GLN A 135 4.83 -0.07 16.97
C GLN A 135 3.62 -0.68 16.26
N ILE A 136 2.76 0.20 15.74
CA ILE A 136 1.61 -0.17 14.92
C ILE A 136 2.11 -0.60 13.55
N VAL A 137 1.74 -1.82 13.13
CA VAL A 137 1.97 -2.29 11.77
C VAL A 137 0.80 -1.84 10.88
N ALA A 138 1.10 -0.97 9.92
CA ALA A 138 0.14 -0.51 8.92
C ALA A 138 0.66 -0.85 7.51
N ILE A 139 -0.15 -1.57 6.75
CA ILE A 139 0.16 -2.06 5.41
C ILE A 139 -0.78 -1.35 4.42
N GLY A 140 -0.20 -0.63 3.47
CA GLY A 140 -0.92 0.02 2.38
C GLY A 140 -0.88 -0.83 1.12
N VAL A 141 -2.04 -1.19 0.58
CA VAL A 141 -2.17 -1.90 -0.70
C VAL A 141 -2.77 -0.93 -1.71
N ALA A 142 -1.92 -0.44 -2.63
CA ALA A 142 -2.31 0.56 -3.62
C ALA A 142 -1.99 0.08 -5.04
N THR A 143 -2.89 0.41 -5.98
CA THR A 143 -2.69 0.07 -7.40
C THR A 143 -1.52 0.87 -7.97
N TRP A 144 -0.49 0.19 -8.48
CA TRP A 144 0.69 0.84 -9.06
C TRP A 144 0.37 1.90 -10.12
N GLY A 145 -0.65 1.62 -10.95
CA GLY A 145 -1.13 2.50 -12.01
C GLY A 145 -1.56 3.90 -11.55
N VAL A 146 -1.96 4.06 -10.28
CA VAL A 146 -2.46 5.33 -9.72
C VAL A 146 -1.46 6.04 -8.82
N ILE A 147 -0.28 5.45 -8.57
CA ILE A 147 0.76 6.06 -7.76
C ILE A 147 1.44 7.18 -8.56
N HIS A 148 1.35 8.39 -8.02
CA HIS A 148 2.04 9.55 -8.58
C HIS A 148 3.56 9.45 -8.36
N ASN A 149 4.37 9.90 -9.33
CA ASN A 149 5.84 9.81 -9.31
C ASN A 149 6.39 8.37 -9.13
N ARG A 150 5.63 7.34 -9.52
CA ARG A 150 6.04 5.94 -9.38
C ARG A 150 7.35 5.59 -10.07
N ASP A 151 7.75 6.35 -11.09
CA ASP A 151 9.00 6.12 -11.82
C ASP A 151 10.23 6.36 -10.94
N THR A 152 10.10 7.17 -9.87
CA THR A 152 11.16 7.35 -8.85
C THR A 152 11.36 6.12 -7.95
N LEU A 153 10.43 5.17 -8.01
CA LEU A 153 10.46 3.91 -7.24
C LEU A 153 10.92 2.73 -8.09
N VAL A 154 11.27 2.95 -9.36
CA VAL A 154 11.79 1.92 -10.26
C VAL A 154 13.31 2.00 -10.25
N ASN A 155 13.98 0.89 -9.93
CA ASN A 155 15.42 0.79 -9.99
C ASN A 155 15.88 0.43 -11.41
N SER A 156 16.48 1.38 -12.11
CA SER A 156 17.01 1.21 -13.46
C SER A 156 18.19 0.22 -13.57
N GLU A 157 18.84 -0.11 -12.46
CA GLU A 157 19.98 -1.03 -12.42
C GLU A 157 19.58 -2.50 -12.26
N VAL A 158 18.31 -2.76 -11.94
CA VAL A 158 17.73 -4.10 -11.91
C VAL A 158 17.12 -4.37 -13.29
N ARG A 159 17.98 -4.61 -14.29
CA ARG A 159 17.59 -5.07 -15.64
C ARG A 159 18.32 -6.35 -16.00
#